data_AF-A0A520J0Z6-F1
#
_entry.id   AF-A0A520J0Z6-F1
#
_cell.length_a   1.000
_cell.length_b   1.000
_cell.length_c   1.000
_cell.angle_alpha   90.00
_cell.angle_beta   90.00
_cell.angle_gamma   90.00
#
_symmetry.space_group_name_H-M   'P 1'
#
loop_
_entity.id
_entity.type
_entity.pdbx_description
1 polymer ?
#
loop_
_entity_poly.entity_id
_entity_poly.type
_entity_poly.pdbx_seq_one_letter_code
_entity_poly.pdbx_strand_id
1 'polypeptide(L)'
;METMKQRPIQIRKTKVSDLEILFENQIDEKAGYMAAFTVKVPHDKEAYFKKWELLLKDNTVNIQTIIYNDVVVGSISTYEMYGETQITYW
;
A
#
# COMPACT_ATOMS: atom_id res chain seq x y z
N MET A 1 -28.59 -19.16 -9.10
CA MET A 1 -27.97 -18.22 -8.14
C MET A 1 -26.67 -18.85 -7.68
N GLU A 2 -25.55 -18.28 -8.11
CA GLU A 2 -24.22 -18.74 -7.71
C GLU A 2 -23.92 -18.17 -6.32
N THR A 3 -23.82 -19.03 -5.32
CA THR A 3 -23.46 -18.63 -3.96
C THR A 3 -22.03 -18.11 -3.99
N MET A 4 -21.82 -16.80 -3.82
CA MET A 4 -20.48 -16.24 -3.68
C MET A 4 -19.83 -16.85 -2.42
N LYS A 5 -18.98 -17.85 -2.60
CA LYS A 5 -18.09 -18.32 -1.52
C LYS A 5 -17.22 -17.14 -1.10
N GLN A 6 -17.35 -16.71 0.15
CA GLN A 6 -16.55 -15.64 0.70
C GLN A 6 -15.08 -16.08 0.68
N ARG A 7 -14.28 -15.43 -0.18
CA ARG A 7 -12.85 -15.71 -0.27
C ARG A 7 -12.14 -14.90 0.82
N PRO A 8 -11.23 -15.51 1.61
CA PRO A 8 -10.63 -14.83 2.74
C PRO A 8 -9.72 -13.71 2.27
N ILE A 9 -9.83 -12.54 2.92
CA ILE A 9 -8.84 -11.47 2.79
C ILE A 9 -7.65 -11.83 3.69
N GLN A 10 -6.44 -11.70 3.16
CA GLN A 10 -5.21 -11.88 3.92
C GLN A 10 -4.46 -10.55 4.04
N ILE A 11 -3.83 -10.35 5.19
CA ILE A 11 -2.95 -9.21 5.45
C ILE A 11 -1.61 -9.79 5.89
N ARG A 12 -0.54 -9.37 5.23
CA ARG A 12 0.84 -9.80 5.57
C ARG A 12 1.83 -8.66 5.39
N LYS A 13 2.99 -8.78 6.03
CA LYS A 13 4.08 -7.81 5.86
C LYS A 13 4.39 -7.64 4.37
N THR A 14 4.47 -6.39 3.94
CA THR A 14 4.79 -6.03 2.57
C THR A 14 6.20 -6.50 2.21
N LYS A 15 6.34 -7.06 1.02
CA LYS A 15 7.60 -7.49 0.42
C LYS A 15 7.96 -6.56 -0.72
N VAL A 16 9.24 -6.51 -1.08
CA VAL A 16 9.72 -5.72 -2.24
C VAL A 16 9.00 -6.12 -3.53
N SER A 17 8.65 -7.41 -3.70
CA SER A 17 7.89 -7.89 -4.85
C SER A 17 6.48 -7.30 -4.99
N ASP A 18 5.90 -6.77 -3.91
CA ASP A 18 4.56 -6.19 -3.93
C ASP A 18 4.58 -4.74 -4.43
N LEU A 19 5.75 -4.08 -4.38
CA LEU A 19 5.92 -2.67 -4.72
C LEU A 19 5.57 -2.37 -6.18
N GLU A 20 5.74 -3.35 -7.08
CA GLU A 20 5.35 -3.21 -8.49
C GLU A 20 3.84 -2.91 -8.61
N ILE A 21 3.00 -3.74 -7.97
CA ILE A 21 1.54 -3.62 -8.02
C ILE A 21 1.08 -2.40 -7.21
N LEU A 22 1.71 -2.16 -6.06
CA LEU A 22 1.36 -1.00 -5.22
C LEU A 22 1.74 0.34 -5.89
N PHE A 23 2.74 0.36 -6.77
CA PHE A 23 3.06 1.52 -7.59
C PHE A 23 1.94 1.81 -8.59
N GLU A 24 1.41 0.78 -9.27
CA GLU A 24 0.27 0.91 -10.18
C GLU A 24 -0.95 1.52 -9.48
N ASN A 25 -1.27 1.07 -8.26
CA ASN A 25 -2.34 1.64 -7.45
C ASN A 25 -2.09 3.13 -7.10
N GLN A 26 -0.85 3.51 -6.81
CA GLN A 26 -0.50 4.88 -6.43
C GLN A 26 -0.61 5.87 -7.59
N ILE A 27 -0.37 5.40 -8.83
CA ILE A 27 -0.45 6.24 -10.03
C ILE A 27 -1.84 6.26 -10.67
N ASP A 28 -2.78 5.43 -10.19
CA ASP A 28 -4.18 5.53 -10.60
C ASP A 28 -4.73 6.91 -10.22
N GLU A 29 -5.18 7.66 -11.22
CA GLU A 29 -5.62 9.05 -11.02
C GLU A 29 -6.82 9.14 -10.06
N LYS A 30 -7.74 8.17 -10.10
CA LYS A 30 -8.93 8.16 -9.22
C LYS A 30 -8.54 7.88 -7.78
N ALA A 31 -7.64 6.94 -7.56
CA ALA A 31 -7.11 6.66 -6.24
C ALA A 31 -6.30 7.87 -5.71
N GLY A 32 -5.55 8.54 -6.58
CA GLY A 32 -4.87 9.80 -6.29
C GLY A 32 -5.79 10.93 -5.82
N TYR A 33 -7.01 11.05 -6.39
CA TYR A 33 -8.00 12.04 -5.93
C TYR A 33 -8.51 11.78 -4.50
N MET A 34 -8.48 10.53 -4.03
CA MET A 34 -8.92 10.16 -2.68
C MET A 34 -7.80 10.25 -1.63
N ALA A 35 -6.55 10.34 -2.07
CA ALA A 35 -5.40 10.34 -1.19
C ALA A 35 -5.24 11.68 -0.47
N ALA A 36 -5.12 11.64 0.86
CA ALA A 36 -4.80 12.82 1.67
C ALA A 36 -3.40 13.39 1.36
N PHE A 37 -2.49 12.56 0.83
CA PHE A 37 -1.13 12.94 0.45
C PHE A 37 -0.79 12.33 -0.91
N THR A 38 -0.42 13.18 -1.88
CA THR A 38 0.05 12.75 -3.20
C THR A 38 1.47 13.26 -3.46
N VAL A 39 2.22 12.54 -4.29
CA VAL A 39 3.54 12.98 -4.74
C VAL A 39 3.40 13.92 -5.93
N LYS A 40 4.32 14.90 -6.05
CA LYS A 40 4.31 15.87 -7.15
C LYS A 40 4.49 15.24 -8.53
N VAL A 41 5.23 14.13 -8.60
CA VAL A 41 5.49 13.36 -9.83
C VAL A 41 5.09 11.91 -9.56
N PRO A 42 3.82 11.52 -9.81
CA PRO A 42 3.32 10.18 -9.48
C PRO A 42 4.03 9.06 -10.25
N HIS A 43 4.53 9.34 -11.45
CA HIS A 43 5.09 8.34 -12.35
C HIS A 43 6.60 8.04 -12.16
N ASP A 44 7.24 8.60 -11.13
CA ASP A 44 8.65 8.31 -10.84
C ASP A 44 8.81 6.99 -10.06
N LYS A 45 8.93 5.89 -10.82
CA LYS A 45 9.05 4.54 -10.29
C LYS A 45 10.32 4.34 -9.47
N GLU A 46 11.45 4.92 -9.89
CA GLU A 46 12.72 4.77 -9.16
C GLU A 46 12.64 5.45 -7.79
N ALA A 47 12.10 6.67 -7.74
CA ALA A 47 11.87 7.37 -6.48
C ALA A 47 10.89 6.63 -5.56
N TYR A 48 9.84 6.02 -6.13
CA TYR A 48 8.90 5.19 -5.38
C TYR A 48 9.63 3.99 -4.72
N PHE A 49 10.34 3.19 -5.51
CA PHE A 49 11.04 2.00 -4.99
C PHE A 49 12.06 2.37 -3.93
N LYS A 50 12.89 3.41 -4.18
CA LYS A 50 13.88 3.89 -3.21
C LYS A 50 13.23 4.30 -1.88
N LYS A 51 12.11 5.02 -1.91
CA LYS A 51 11.37 5.42 -0.70
C LYS A 51 10.82 4.21 0.05
N TRP A 52 10.10 3.34 -0.64
CA TRP A 52 9.40 2.24 0.00
C TRP A 52 10.33 1.14 0.50
N GLU A 53 11.43 0.84 -0.20
CA GLU A 53 12.45 -0.10 0.32
C GLU A 53 13.09 0.37 1.62
N LEU A 54 13.25 1.68 1.82
CA LEU A 54 13.71 2.24 3.08
C LEU A 54 12.65 2.08 4.17
N LEU A 55 11.39 2.41 3.88
CA LEU A 55 10.28 2.28 4.84
C LEU A 55 10.03 0.82 5.24
N LEU A 56 10.19 -0.16 4.33
CA LEU A 56 10.02 -1.57 4.66
C LEU A 56 11.08 -2.11 5.63
N LYS A 57 12.23 -1.41 5.76
CA LYS A 57 13.31 -1.71 6.71
C LYS A 57 13.17 -0.91 8.01
N ASP A 58 12.32 0.11 8.03
CA ASP A 58 12.08 0.94 9.20
C ASP A 58 11.12 0.21 10.16
N ASN A 59 11.58 -0.07 11.38
CA ASN A 59 10.77 -0.77 12.39
C ASN A 59 9.73 0.15 13.05
N THR A 60 9.75 1.46 12.79
CA THR A 60 8.76 2.43 13.27
C THR A 60 7.54 2.51 12.37
N VAL A 61 7.61 1.97 11.15
CA VAL A 61 6.52 1.95 10.18
C VAL A 61 6.09 0.51 9.95
N ASN A 62 4.81 0.21 10.14
CA ASN A 62 4.27 -1.10 9.85
C ASN A 62 3.50 -1.06 8.54
N ILE A 63 4.01 -1.70 7.49
CA ILE A 63 3.39 -1.72 6.17
C ILE A 63 2.96 -3.16 5.85
N GLN A 64 1.69 -3.32 5.53
CA GLN A 64 1.09 -4.61 5.20
C GLN A 64 0.42 -4.55 3.82
N THR A 65 0.51 -5.66 3.09
CA THR A 65 -0.16 -5.86 1.81
C THR A 65 -1.48 -6.58 2.04
N ILE A 66 -2.53 -6.06 1.41
CA ILE A 66 -3.86 -6.67 1.41
C ILE A 66 -3.95 -7.59 0.19
N ILE A 67 -4.32 -8.84 0.43
CA ILE A 67 -4.43 -9.88 -0.60
C ILE A 67 -5.85 -10.40 -0.64
N TYR A 68 -6.41 -10.43 -1.84
CA TYR A 68 -7.70 -11.05 -2.13
C TYR A 68 -7.55 -11.94 -3.35
N ASN A 69 -7.87 -13.22 -3.21
CA ASN A 69 -7.76 -14.22 -4.30
C ASN A 69 -6.35 -14.34 -4.88
N ASP A 70 -5.35 -14.36 -4.00
CA ASP A 70 -3.93 -14.41 -4.36
C ASP A 70 -3.43 -13.19 -5.17
N VAL A 71 -4.25 -12.13 -5.26
CA VAL A 71 -3.91 -10.86 -5.90
C VAL A 71 -3.70 -9.78 -4.85
N VAL A 72 -2.64 -8.99 -5.01
CA VAL A 72 -2.42 -7.76 -4.23
C VAL A 72 -3.47 -6.74 -4.64
N VAL A 73 -4.31 -6.33 -3.69
CA VAL A 73 -5.40 -5.37 -3.94
C VAL A 73 -5.15 -4.01 -3.29
N GLY A 74 -4.11 -3.90 -2.47
CA GLY A 74 -3.86 -2.66 -1.74
C GLY A 74 -2.84 -2.82 -0.63
N SER A 75 -2.71 -1.76 0.16
CA SER A 75 -1.84 -1.75 1.34
C SER A 75 -2.48 -1.01 2.50
N ILE A 76 -2.10 -1.38 3.70
CA ILE A 76 -2.45 -0.68 4.94
C ILE A 76 -1.17 -0.46 5.72
N SER A 77 -0.99 0.73 6.27
CA SER A 77 0.14 1.01 7.12
C SER A 77 -0.19 1.88 8.31
N THR A 78 0.61 1.72 9.36
CA THR A 78 0.60 2.59 10.53
C THR A 78 1.96 3.25 10.69
N TYR A 79 1.94 4.52 11.09
CA TYR A 79 3.12 5.33 11.33
C TYR A 79 2.83 6.34 12.44
N GLU A 80 3.86 6.87 13.09
CA GLU A 80 3.69 7.93 14.07
C GLU A 80 3.84 9.31 13.42
N MET A 81 2.94 10.22 13.77
CA MET A 81 3.04 11.63 13.38
C MET A 81 2.53 12.49 14.53
N TYR A 82 3.31 13.50 14.93
CA TYR A 82 3.00 14.38 16.05
C TYR A 82 2.71 13.65 17.38
N GLY A 83 3.35 12.51 17.61
CA GLY A 83 3.16 11.70 18.83
C GLY A 83 1.89 10.84 18.82
N GLU A 84 1.16 10.79 17.71
CA GLU A 84 -0.04 9.97 17.56
C GLU A 84 0.15 8.90 16.47
N THR A 85 -0.37 7.69 16.73
CA THR A 85 -0.42 6.63 15.73
C THR A 85 -1.45 6.97 14.66
N GLN A 86 -0.97 7.08 13.42
CA GLN A 86 -1.77 7.30 12.23
C GLN A 86 -1.96 5.99 11.47
N ILE A 87 -3.00 5.95 10.65
CA ILE A 87 -3.30 4.87 9.72
C ILE A 87 -3.48 5.43 8.32
N THR A 88 -2.95 4.74 7.31
CA THR A 88 -3.21 5.04 5.91
C THR A 88 -3.43 3.74 5.14
N TYR A 89 -4.19 3.83 4.06
CA TYR A 89 -4.49 2.70 3.20
C TYR A 89 -4.66 3.16 1.75
N TRP A 90 -4.37 2.23 0.84
CA TRP A 90 -4.63 2.30 -0.59
C TRP A 90 -5.41 1.06 -0.98
#